data_AF-A0A355YL68-F1
#
_entry.id   AF-A0A355YL68-F1
#
_cell.length_a   1.000
_cell.length_b   1.000
_cell.length_c   1.000
_cell.angle_alpha   90.00
_cell.angle_beta   90.00
_cell.angle_gamma   90.00
#
_symmetry.space_group_name_H-M   'P 1'
#
loop_
_entity.id
_entity.type
_entity.pdbx_description
1 polymer ?
#
loop_
_entity_poly.entity_id
_entity_poly.type
_entity_poly.pdbx_seq_one_letter_code
_entity_poly.pdbx_strand_id
1 'polypeptide(L)' 'VSCRSCGEAIRCPHCDVTLSLHNDGRLKCHYCGYEIPMPGTCPSCNSRYISGFRAGTQQIEKEVSKLFPQAKVLR' A
#
# COMPACT_ATOMS: atom_id res chain seq x y z
N VAL A 1 -1.74 0.44 2.98
CA VAL A 1 -1.46 1.86 2.65
C VAL A 1 -0.30 2.33 3.50
N SER A 2 0.65 3.11 2.96
CA SER A 2 1.82 3.59 3.72
C SER A 2 2.24 5.01 3.34
N CYS A 3 3.00 5.64 4.24
CA CYS A 3 3.62 6.94 4.02
C CYS A 3 4.94 6.79 3.27
N ARG A 4 5.12 7.54 2.18
CA ARG A 4 6.37 7.55 1.40
C ARG A 4 7.48 8.39 2.04
N SER A 5 7.16 9.23 3.03
CA SER A 5 8.14 10.08 3.72
C SER A 5 8.82 9.37 4.89
N CYS A 6 8.08 8.65 5.72
CA CYS A 6 8.63 7.96 6.90
C CYS A 6 8.57 6.43 6.82
N GLY A 7 7.92 5.86 5.80
CA GLY A 7 7.78 4.40 5.64
C GLY A 7 6.65 3.78 6.46
N GLU A 8 6.05 4.50 7.42
CA GLU A 8 5.05 3.92 8.31
C GLU A 8 3.77 3.51 7.56
N ALA A 9 3.24 2.34 7.93
CA ALA A 9 2.01 1.80 7.36
C ALA A 9 0.79 2.23 8.19
N ILE A 10 -0.35 2.45 7.54
CA ILE A 10 -1.61 2.66 8.27
C ILE A 10 -2.15 1.30 8.69
N ARG A 11 -2.10 1.02 10.00
CA ARG A 11 -2.42 -0.29 10.58
C ARG A 11 -3.80 -0.32 11.23
N CYS A 12 -4.35 -1.53 11.34
CA CYS A 12 -5.53 -1.83 12.15
C CYS A 12 -5.14 -1.88 13.64
N PRO A 13 -5.84 -1.17 14.54
CA PRO A 13 -5.54 -1.19 15.97
C PRO A 13 -5.88 -2.53 16.65
N HIS A 14 -6.65 -3.39 15.99
CA HIS A 14 -7.11 -4.66 16.56
C HIS A 14 -6.32 -5.89 16.08
N CYS A 15 -5.70 -5.81 14.90
CA CYS A 15 -5.11 -6.97 14.24
C CYS A 15 -3.63 -6.80 13.87
N ASP A 16 -3.07 -5.60 14.09
CA ASP A 16 -1.68 -5.23 13.71
C ASP A 16 -1.34 -5.51 12.22
N VAL A 17 -2.36 -5.54 11.35
CA VAL A 17 -2.20 -5.65 9.90
C VAL A 17 -2.35 -4.30 9.23
N THR A 18 -1.77 -4.15 8.04
CA THR A 18 -1.96 -2.95 7.22
C THR A 18 -3.37 -2.87 6.65
N LEU A 19 -4.00 -1.70 6.72
CA LEU A 19 -5.31 -1.49 6.12
C LEU A 19 -5.20 -1.39 4.59
N SER A 20 -6.18 -1.99 3.91
CA SER A 20 -6.32 -1.99 2.46
C SER A 20 -7.22 -0.84 2.00
N LEU A 21 -6.81 -0.11 0.96
CA LEU A 21 -7.61 0.97 0.37
C LEU A 21 -8.64 0.39 -0.60
N HIS A 22 -9.90 0.79 -0.44
CA HIS A 22 -11.01 0.40 -1.30
C HIS A 22 -11.47 1.56 -2.19
N ASN A 23 -12.27 1.24 -3.21
CA ASN A 23 -12.72 2.21 -4.21
C ASN A 23 -13.65 3.30 -3.63
N ASP A 24 -14.25 3.05 -2.46
CA ASP A 24 -15.04 4.00 -1.69
C ASP A 24 -14.17 5.03 -0.91
N GLY A 25 -12.84 4.99 -1.09
CA GLY A 25 -11.90 5.88 -0.40
C GLY A 25 -11.65 5.51 1.05
N ARG A 26 -12.15 4.36 1.52
CA ARG A 26 -11.97 3.89 2.89
C ARG A 26 -10.84 2.87 2.99
N LEU A 27 -10.18 2.88 4.14
CA LEU A 27 -9.21 1.88 4.55
C LEU A 27 -9.92 0.83 5.38
N LYS A 28 -9.79 -0.44 5.01
CA LYS A 28 -10.51 -1.56 5.64
C LYS A 28 -9.55 -2.65 6.11
N CYS A 29 -9.83 -3.19 7.30
CA CYS A 29 -9.26 -4.43 7.78
C CYS A 29 -10.16 -5.59 7.37
N HIS A 30 -9.60 -6.59 6.67
CA HIS A 30 -10.37 -7.74 6.20
C HIS A 30 -10.53 -8.84 7.25
N TYR A 31 -9.80 -8.77 8.36
CA TYR A 31 -9.89 -9.74 9.44
C TYR A 31 -10.99 -9.40 10.45
N CYS A 32 -11.09 -8.13 10.86
CA CYS A 32 -12.03 -7.68 11.89
C CYS A 32 -13.10 -6.69 11.40
N GLY A 33 -13.04 -6.26 10.15
CA GLY A 33 -14.00 -5.30 9.58
C GLY A 33 -13.79 -3.85 10.02
N TYR A 34 -12.72 -3.51 10.74
CA TYR A 34 -12.41 -2.13 11.10
C TYR A 34 -12.22 -1.26 9.85
N GLU A 35 -12.87 -0.09 9.81
CA GLU A 35 -12.79 0.84 8.70
C GLU A 35 -12.55 2.28 9.15
N ILE A 36 -11.73 3.01 8.39
CA ILE A 36 -11.53 4.46 8.54
C ILE A 36 -11.49 5.14 7.18
N PRO A 37 -11.84 6.44 7.06
CA PRO A 37 -11.52 7.21 5.86
C PRO A 37 -10.00 7.29 5.66
N MET A 38 -9.55 7.44 4.41
CA MET A 38 -8.14 7.68 4.14
C MET A 38 -7.69 9.02 4.76
N PRO A 39 -6.68 9.03 5.65
CA PRO A 39 -6.23 10.26 6.28
C PRO A 39 -5.54 11.18 5.25
N GLY A 40 -5.74 12.49 5.40
CA GLY A 40 -5.11 13.49 4.53
C GLY A 40 -3.62 13.71 4.80
N THR A 41 -3.14 13.37 6.00
CA THR A 41 -1.72 13.45 6.40
C THR A 41 -1.32 12.23 7.22
N CYS A 42 -0.03 11.89 7.18
CA CYS A 42 0.53 10.77 7.90
C CYS A 42 0.42 11.01 9.41
N PRO A 43 -0.19 10.10 10.18
CA PRO A 43 -0.31 10.28 11.63
C PRO A 43 1.05 10.29 12.35
N SER A 44 2.09 9.69 11.76
CA SER A 44 3.42 9.56 12.39
C SER A 44 4.36 10.72 12.07
N CYS A 45 4.27 11.34 10.89
CA CYS A 45 5.20 12.39 10.46
C CYS A 45 4.53 13.62 9.83
N ASN A 46 3.21 13.67 9.79
CA ASN A 46 2.38 14.74 9.21
C ASN A 46 2.59 15.02 7.71
N SER A 47 3.33 14.17 7.00
CA SER A 47 3.49 14.26 5.54
C SER A 47 2.18 14.02 4.79
N ARG A 48 1.96 14.74 3.69
CA ARG A 48 0.83 14.52 2.77
C ARG A 48 1.04 13.31 1.85
N TYR A 49 2.24 12.73 1.83
CA TYR A 49 2.60 11.65 0.92
C TYR A 49 2.19 10.28 1.49
N ILE A 50 0.88 10.07 1.65
CA ILE A 50 0.30 8.75 1.95
C ILE A 50 -0.31 8.20 0.67
N SER A 51 -0.01 6.95 0.33
CA SER A 51 -0.58 6.33 -0.87
C SER A 51 -0.83 4.86 -0.69
N GLY A 52 -1.83 4.34 -1.41
CA GLY A 52 -1.91 2.91 -1.67
C GLY A 52 -0.75 2.49 -2.58
N PHE A 53 -0.10 1.38 -2.22
CA PHE A 53 0.83 0.71 -3.12
C PHE A 53 0.03 -0.31 -3.94
N ARG A 54 -0.07 -0.08 -5.24
CA ARG A 54 -0.63 -1.03 -6.21
C ARG A 54 0.46 -1.37 -7.21
N ALA A 55 1.43 -2.18 -6.81
CA ALA A 55 2.27 -2.88 -7.77
C ALA A 55 2.00 -4.37 -7.62
N GLY A 56 1.25 -4.93 -8.56
CA GLY A 56 1.08 -6.38 -8.67
C GLY A 56 2.31 -7.04 -9.26
N THR A 57 2.46 -8.35 -9.05
CA THR A 57 3.55 -9.14 -9.65
C THR A 57 3.59 -8.99 -11.18
N GLN A 58 2.44 -8.89 -11.84
CA GLN A 58 2.34 -8.64 -13.28
C GLN A 58 2.92 -7.27 -13.70
N GLN A 59 2.70 -6.23 -12.88
CA GLN A 59 3.25 -4.91 -13.20
C GLN A 59 4.76 -4.90 -13.00
N ILE A 60 5.24 -5.55 -11.94
CA ILE A 60 6.68 -5.73 -11.70
C ILE A 60 7.32 -6.51 -12.86
N GLU A 61 6.72 -7.62 -13.29
CA GLU A 61 7.21 -8.43 -14.41
C GLU A 61 7.34 -7.62 -15.71
N LYS A 62 6.35 -6.77 -16.01
CA LYS A 62 6.40 -5.85 -17.17
C LYS A 62 7.55 -4.86 -17.07
N GLU A 63 7.77 -4.26 -15.91
CA GLU A 63 8.86 -3.29 -15.72
C GLU A 63 10.23 -3.96 -15.71
N VAL A 64 10.36 -5.16 -15.13
CA VAL A 64 11.59 -5.97 -15.16
C VAL A 64 11.96 -6.34 -16.60
N SER A 65 10.99 -6.78 -17.40
CA SER A 65 11.21 -7.13 -18.81
C SER A 65 11.68 -5.94 -19.65
N LYS A 66 11.24 -4.72 -19.33
CA LYS A 66 11.68 -3.49 -20.01
C LYS A 66 13.09 -3.08 -19.62
N LEU A 67 13.40 -3.11 -18.32
CA LEU A 67 14.68 -2.64 -17.78
C LEU A 67 15.81 -3.67 -17.97
N PHE A 68 15.47 -4.95 -17.98
CA PHE A 68 16.40 -6.07 -18.06
C PHE A 68 15.95 -7.07 -19.14
N PRO A 69 15.99 -6.70 -20.43
CA PRO A 69 15.43 -7.52 -21.52
C PRO A 69 16.09 -8.89 -21.69
N GLN A 70 17.29 -9.10 -21.14
CA GLN A 70 18.02 -10.38 -21.19
C GLN A 70 17.79 -11.26 -19.95
N ALA A 71 17.17 -10.73 -18.89
CA ALA A 71 16.91 -11.48 -17.66
C ALA A 71 15.62 -12.31 -17.81
N LYS A 72 15.66 -13.57 -17.34
CA LYS A 72 14.45 -14.41 -17.24
C LYS A 72 13.75 -14.14 -15.91
N VAL A 73 12.44 -13.86 -15.96
CA VAL A 73 11.58 -13.77 -14.79
C VAL A 73 11.12 -15.17 -14.39
N LEU A 74 11.42 -15.59 -13.15
CA LEU A 74 10.91 -16.83 -12.58
C LEU A 74 9.50 -16.59 -12.00
N ARG A 75 8.55 -17.50 -12.27
CA ARG A 75 7.18 -17.46 -11.74
C ARG A 75 6.84 -18.75 -11.01
#